data_AF-A0A8X7YE21-F1
#
_entry.id   AF-A0A8X7YE21-F1
#
_cell.length_a   1.000
_cell.length_b   1.000
_cell.length_c   1.000
_cell.angle_alpha   90.00
_cell.angle_beta   90.00
_cell.angle_gamma   90.00
#
_symmetry.space_group_name_H-M   'P 1'
#
loop_
_entity.id
_entity.type
_entity.pdbx_description
1 polymer ?
#
loop_
_entity_poly.entity_id
_entity_poly.type
_entity_poly.pdbx_seq_one_letter_code
_entity_poly.pdbx_strand_id
1 'polypeptide(L)'
;MPFNHDIVHRVAPFYYEWSRQYGKTFLYWFGTKPTLAISDPDMIKEVLMNTGDGSFQKARNNPLAKLLFGQGLNGLDGEEWALHRRIANQAFMIERVKVFAHQKEQGEVEIRQGNS
;
A
#
# COMPACT_ATOMS: atom_id res chain seq x y z
N MET A 1 -0.13 -19.02 16.41
CA MET A 1 0.69 -17.81 16.19
C MET A 1 -0.10 -16.61 16.71
N PRO A 2 0.39 -15.86 17.71
CA PRO A 2 -0.31 -14.67 18.18
C PRO A 2 -0.31 -13.58 17.11
N PHE A 3 -1.45 -12.91 16.92
CA PHE A 3 -1.54 -11.72 16.07
C PHE A 3 -0.86 -10.56 16.80
N ASN A 4 0.37 -10.25 16.41
CA ASN A 4 1.12 -9.08 16.90
C ASN A 4 1.54 -8.19 15.73
N HIS A 5 1.90 -6.95 16.03
CA HIS A 5 2.36 -5.98 15.02
C HIS A 5 3.84 -6.16 14.65
N ASP A 6 4.58 -7.03 15.36
CA ASP A 6 5.95 -7.38 15.00
C ASP A 6 5.97 -8.46 13.92
N ILE A 7 5.77 -8.01 12.68
CA ILE A 7 5.69 -8.89 11.51
C ILE A 7 6.82 -8.65 10.50
N VAL A 8 7.55 -7.54 10.63
CA VAL A 8 8.50 -7.06 9.62
C VAL A 8 9.58 -8.10 9.33
N HIS A 9 10.09 -8.75 10.37
CA HIS A 9 11.08 -9.82 10.25
C HIS A 9 10.60 -11.01 9.41
N ARG A 10 9.28 -11.22 9.26
CA ARG A 10 8.68 -12.29 8.42
C ARG A 10 8.35 -11.83 7.01
N VAL A 11 7.74 -10.64 6.88
CA VAL A 11 7.24 -10.15 5.57
C VAL A 11 8.31 -9.43 4.75
N ALA A 12 9.33 -8.91 5.42
CA ALA A 12 10.39 -8.10 4.82
C ALA A 12 11.74 -8.36 5.54
N PRO A 13 12.24 -9.61 5.55
CA PRO A 13 13.39 -10.02 6.36
C PRO A 13 14.65 -9.20 6.06
N PHE A 14 14.92 -8.88 4.79
CA PHE A 14 16.08 -8.07 4.40
C PHE A 14 16.02 -6.64 4.95
N TYR A 15 14.85 -6.00 4.89
CA TYR A 15 14.67 -4.67 5.50
C TYR A 15 14.86 -4.71 7.01
N TYR A 16 14.36 -5.77 7.66
CA TYR A 16 14.58 -5.98 9.09
C TYR A 16 16.07 -6.09 9.43
N GLU A 17 16.83 -6.93 8.73
CA GLU A 17 18.27 -7.08 8.95
C GLU A 17 19.05 -5.80 8.68
N TRP A 18 18.83 -5.16 7.53
CA TRP A 18 19.53 -3.93 7.16
C TRP A 18 19.22 -2.77 8.10
N SER A 19 17.97 -2.65 8.56
CA SER A 19 17.62 -1.61 9.53
C SER A 19 18.33 -1.78 10.88
N ARG A 20 18.60 -3.03 11.28
CA ARG A 20 19.39 -3.33 12.49
C ARG A 20 20.87 -3.06 12.31
N GLN A 21 21.40 -3.29 11.12
CA GLN A 21 22.82 -3.13 10.83
C GLN A 21 23.21 -1.68 10.53
N TYR A 22 22.39 -0.96 9.76
CA TYR A 22 22.70 0.37 9.22
C TYR A 22 21.84 1.48 9.82
N GLY A 23 20.85 1.12 10.64
CA GLY A 23 19.92 2.06 11.27
C GLY A 23 18.61 2.24 10.51
N LYS A 24 17.75 3.12 11.04
CA LYS A 24 16.37 3.35 10.56
C LYS A 24 16.28 3.92 9.14
N THR A 25 17.36 4.54 8.66
CA THR A 25 17.49 5.09 7.32
C THR A 25 18.75 4.51 6.70
N PHE A 26 18.62 3.86 5.55
CA PHE A 26 19.74 3.18 4.90
C PHE A 26 19.59 3.18 3.39
N LEU A 27 20.73 3.10 2.68
CA LEU A 27 20.77 2.96 1.23
C LEU A 27 20.85 1.49 0.86
N TYR A 28 20.08 1.08 -0.15
CA TYR A 28 20.13 -0.26 -0.73
C TYR A 28 19.96 -0.19 -2.25
N TRP A 29 20.19 -1.31 -2.93
CA TRP A 29 20.00 -1.41 -4.37
C TRP A 29 18.66 -2.08 -4.70
N PHE A 30 17.80 -1.37 -5.42
CA PHE A 30 16.60 -1.94 -6.03
C PHE A 30 16.86 -2.17 -7.52
N GLY A 31 17.26 -3.39 -7.87
CA GLY A 31 17.84 -3.66 -9.19
C GLY A 31 19.12 -2.85 -9.38
N THR A 32 19.19 -2.07 -10.46
CA THR A 32 20.34 -1.19 -10.76
C THR A 32 20.21 0.22 -10.19
N LYS A 33 19.19 0.49 -9.36
CA LYS A 33 18.93 1.83 -8.82
C LYS A 33 19.23 1.89 -7.32
N PRO A 34 20.12 2.81 -6.87
CA PRO A 34 20.28 3.06 -5.45
C PRO A 34 18.99 3.70 -4.91
N THR A 35 18.50 3.18 -3.79
CA THR A 35 17.23 3.56 -3.19
C THR A 35 17.43 3.82 -1.71
N LEU A 36 16.89 4.93 -1.21
CA LEU A 36 16.90 5.27 0.21
C LEU A 36 15.67 4.67 0.89
N ALA A 37 15.88 3.80 1.86
CA ALA A 37 14.84 3.34 2.76
C ALA A 37 14.69 4.34 3.92
N ILE A 38 13.46 4.78 4.17
CA ILE A 38 13.11 5.71 5.25
C ILE A 38 12.01 5.06 6.09
N SER A 39 12.15 5.12 7.42
CA SER A 39 11.13 4.64 8.37
C SER A 39 10.58 5.73 9.28
N ASP A 40 11.05 6.98 9.12
CA ASP A 40 10.55 8.14 9.85
C ASP A 40 9.18 8.59 9.29
N PRO A 41 8.11 8.62 10.11
CA PRO A 41 6.76 8.94 9.64
C PRO A 41 6.61 10.35 9.06
N ASP A 42 7.33 11.34 9.59
CA ASP A 42 7.22 12.72 9.13
C ASP A 42 7.88 12.86 7.76
N MET A 43 9.05 12.26 7.56
CA MET A 43 9.70 12.20 6.25
C MET A 43 8.88 11.39 5.23
N ILE A 44 8.30 10.25 5.63
CA ILE A 44 7.42 9.46 4.75
C ILE A 44 6.23 10.29 4.28
N LYS A 45 5.60 11.03 5.21
CA LYS A 45 4.48 11.92 4.89
C LYS A 45 4.90 13.01 3.92
N GLU A 46 6.05 13.65 4.15
CA GLU A 46 6.59 14.67 3.25
C GLU A 46 6.80 14.12 1.84
N VAL A 47 7.49 12.98 1.70
CA VAL A 47 7.75 12.34 0.41
C VAL A 47 6.47 11.93 -0.32
N LEU A 48 5.46 11.45 0.40
CA LEU A 48 4.20 10.95 -0.20
C LEU A 48 3.18 12.06 -0.50
N MET A 49 3.21 13.18 0.22
CA MET A 49 2.22 14.25 0.08
C MET A 49 2.74 15.46 -0.69
N ASN A 50 4.04 15.74 -0.63
CA ASN A 50 4.64 16.89 -1.31
C ASN A 50 5.05 16.53 -2.75
N THR A 51 4.08 16.18 -3.60
CA THR A 51 4.33 15.84 -5.01
C THR A 51 4.14 17.02 -5.97
N GLY A 52 3.74 18.20 -5.46
CA GLY A 52 3.32 19.34 -6.28
C GLY A 52 4.46 20.09 -6.99
N ASP A 53 5.67 20.07 -6.43
CA ASP A 53 6.86 20.71 -7.00
C ASP A 53 7.69 19.75 -7.89
N GLY A 54 7.27 18.49 -7.99
CA GLY A 54 7.96 17.45 -8.76
C GLY A 54 9.23 16.90 -8.10
N SER A 55 9.56 17.31 -6.87
CA SER A 55 10.72 16.82 -6.10
C SER A 55 10.63 15.32 -5.82
N PHE A 56 9.42 14.84 -5.53
CA PHE A 56 9.13 13.43 -5.33
C PHE A 56 8.18 12.91 -6.41
N GLN A 57 8.69 11.98 -7.20
CA GLN A 57 7.90 11.26 -8.20
C GLN A 57 7.73 9.82 -7.76
N LYS A 58 6.56 9.27 -8.10
CA LYS A 58 6.28 7.85 -7.95
C LYS A 58 7.37 7.04 -8.63
N ALA A 59 7.87 6.02 -7.96
CA ALA A 59 8.88 5.14 -8.54
C ALA A 59 8.34 4.58 -9.87
N ARG A 60 9.03 4.90 -10.97
CA ARG A 60 8.60 4.43 -12.30
C ARG A 60 8.68 2.91 -12.29
N ASN A 61 7.53 2.27 -12.45
CA ASN A 61 7.44 0.84 -12.60
C ASN A 61 8.25 0.41 -13.83
N ASN A 62 8.87 -0.78 -13.76
CA ASN A 62 9.47 -1.43 -14.92
C ASN A 62 8.41 -1.48 -16.05
N PRO A 63 8.73 -1.13 -17.32
CA PRO A 63 7.77 -1.28 -18.42
C PRO A 63 7.12 -2.67 -18.51
N LEU A 64 7.84 -3.72 -18.11
CA LEU A 64 7.32 -5.09 -18.03
C LEU A 64 6.28 -5.30 -16.91
N ALA A 65 6.29 -4.46 -15.86
CA ALA A 65 5.30 -4.54 -14.79
C ALA A 65 3.89 -4.21 -15.32
N LYS A 66 3.77 -3.39 -16.36
CA LYS A 66 2.47 -3.14 -17.03
C LYS A 66 1.90 -4.41 -17.66
N LEU A 67 2.76 -5.31 -18.16
CA LEU A 67 2.31 -6.60 -18.72
C LEU A 67 1.76 -7.53 -17.63
N LEU A 68 2.35 -7.50 -16.43
CA LEU A 68 1.98 -8.38 -15.32
C LEU A 68 0.76 -7.87 -14.53
N PHE A 69 0.69 -6.56 -14.30
CA PHE A 69 -0.30 -5.97 -13.39
C PHE A 69 -1.36 -5.12 -14.10
N GLY A 70 -1.23 -4.93 -15.43
CA GLY A 70 -2.07 -4.01 -16.20
C GLY A 70 -1.84 -2.55 -15.83
N GLN A 71 -2.81 -1.71 -16.20
CA GLN A 71 -2.90 -0.30 -15.82
C GLN A 71 -3.99 -0.11 -14.75
N GLY A 72 -3.68 -0.49 -13.51
CA GLY A 72 -4.49 -0.13 -12.35
C GLY A 72 -4.10 1.25 -11.80
N LEU A 73 -4.79 1.71 -10.75
CA LEU A 73 -4.50 2.99 -10.06
C LEU A 73 -3.01 3.15 -9.66
N ASN A 74 -2.30 2.05 -9.39
CA ASN A 74 -0.87 2.07 -9.07
C ASN A 74 0.03 2.39 -10.28
N GLY A 75 -0.46 2.28 -11.50
CA GLY A 75 0.30 2.58 -12.72
C GLY A 75 -0.10 3.88 -13.43
N LEU A 76 -1.13 4.57 -12.94
CA LEU A 76 -1.61 5.84 -13.48
C LEU A 76 -1.09 7.02 -12.66
N ASP A 77 -0.95 8.17 -13.31
CA ASP A 77 -0.60 9.46 -12.72
C ASP A 77 -1.49 10.58 -13.30
N GLY A 78 -1.43 11.79 -12.73
CA GLY A 78 -2.10 12.98 -13.25
C GLY A 78 -3.64 12.86 -13.35
N GLU A 79 -4.21 13.43 -14.41
CA GLU A 79 -5.67 13.46 -14.64
C GLU A 79 -6.27 12.07 -14.83
N GLU A 80 -5.55 11.17 -15.49
CA GLU A 80 -6.00 9.78 -15.70
C GLU A 80 -6.14 9.08 -14.34
N TRP A 81 -5.15 9.22 -13.47
CA TRP A 81 -5.25 8.73 -12.10
C TRP A 81 -6.41 9.39 -11.33
N ALA A 82 -6.58 10.71 -11.44
CA ALA A 82 -7.63 11.44 -10.74
C ALA A 82 -9.03 10.97 -11.14
N LEU A 83 -9.26 10.75 -12.44
CA LEU A 83 -10.52 10.23 -12.96
C LEU A 83 -10.80 8.81 -12.43
N HIS A 84 -9.83 7.90 -12.57
CA HIS A 84 -10.00 6.52 -12.11
C HIS A 84 -10.20 6.46 -10.59
N ARG A 85 -9.47 7.29 -9.83
CA ARG A 85 -9.61 7.36 -8.38
C ARG A 85 -10.97 7.88 -7.96
N ARG A 86 -11.52 8.88 -8.67
CA ARG A 86 -12.88 9.40 -8.42
C ARG A 86 -13.93 8.32 -8.59
N ILE A 87 -13.84 7.53 -9.66
CA ILE A 87 -14.79 6.43 -9.93
C ILE A 87 -14.65 5.35 -8.85
N ALA A 88 -13.43 4.87 -8.58
CA ALA A 88 -13.18 3.83 -7.58
C ALA A 88 -13.65 4.25 -6.17
N ASN A 89 -13.43 5.51 -5.79
CA ASN A 89 -13.83 6.04 -4.48
C ASN A 89 -15.33 5.94 -4.22
N GLN A 90 -16.19 5.92 -5.24
CA GLN A 90 -17.65 5.79 -5.06
C GLN A 90 -18.03 4.50 -4.32
N ALA A 91 -17.30 3.40 -4.54
CA ALA A 91 -17.51 2.14 -3.84
C ALA A 91 -17.04 2.18 -2.37
N PHE A 92 -16.11 3.08 -2.04
CA PHE A 92 -15.51 3.22 -0.71
C PHE A 92 -16.09 4.40 0.10
N MET A 93 -17.22 4.95 -0.33
CA MET A 93 -17.97 5.91 0.49
C MET A 93 -18.43 5.25 1.79
N ILE A 94 -18.35 5.98 2.90
CA ILE A 94 -18.61 5.42 4.25
C ILE A 94 -19.98 4.74 4.36
N GLU A 95 -20.99 5.27 3.66
CA GLU A 95 -22.33 4.68 3.59
C GLU A 95 -22.30 3.28 2.95
N ARG A 96 -21.57 3.12 1.83
CA ARG A 96 -21.41 1.83 1.15
C ARG A 96 -20.60 0.86 2.01
N VAL A 97 -19.54 1.35 2.66
CA VAL A 97 -18.71 0.53 3.56
C VAL A 97 -19.52 -0.02 4.72
N LYS A 98 -20.40 0.79 5.34
CA LYS A 98 -21.30 0.33 6.40
C LYS A 98 -22.26 -0.76 5.92
N VAL A 99 -22.81 -0.62 4.71
CA VAL A 99 -23.68 -1.65 4.11
C VAL A 99 -22.91 -2.97 3.94
N PHE A 100 -21.69 -2.93 3.41
CA PHE A 100 -20.88 -4.14 3.24
C PHE A 100 -20.51 -4.80 4.58
N ALA A 101 -20.18 -3.99 5.60
CA ALA A 101 -19.91 -4.51 6.94
C ALA A 101 -21.14 -5.21 7.54
N HIS A 102 -22.32 -4.59 7.42
CA HIS A 102 -23.56 -5.16 7.92
C HIS A 102 -23.94 -6.47 7.20
N GLN A 103 -23.80 -6.51 5.86
CA GLN A 103 -24.04 -7.73 5.08
C GLN A 103 -23.10 -8.87 5.50
N LYS A 104 -21.84 -8.56 5.77
CA LYS A 104 -20.86 -9.53 6.26
C LYS A 104 -21.26 -10.10 7.62
N GLU A 105 -21.67 -9.24 8.56
CA GLU A 105 -22.14 -9.66 9.88
C GLU A 105 -23.39 -10.56 9.78
N GLN A 106 -24.36 -10.21 8.93
CA GLN A 106 -25.56 -11.02 8.71
C GLN A 106 -25.23 -12.40 8.14
N GLY A 107 -24.34 -12.47 7.14
CA GLY A 107 -23.89 -13.74 6.57
C GLY A 107 -23.13 -14.62 7.57
N GLU A 108 -22.30 -14.02 8.43
CA GLU A 108 -21.61 -14.76 9.49
C GLU A 108 -22.58 -15.30 10.57
N VAL A 109 -23.66 -14.58 10.88
CA VAL A 109 -24.70 -15.03 11.81
C VAL A 109 -25.51 -16.19 11.23
N GLU A 110 -25.88 -16.13 9.95
CA GLU A 110 -26.63 -17.18 9.27
C GLU A 110 -25.84 -18.49 9.17
N ILE A 111 -24.53 -18.42 8.85
CA ILE A 111 -23.63 -19.59 8.83
C ILE A 111 -23.51 -20.24 10.22
N ARG A 112 -23.54 -19.44 11.30
CA ARG A 112 -23.48 -19.96 12.67
C ARG A 112 -24.78 -20.61 13.13
N GLN A 113 -25.93 -20.11 12.67
CA GLN A 113 -27.24 -20.65 13.02
C GLN A 113 -27.62 -21.89 12.19
N GLY A 114 -27.16 -21.98 10.94
CA GLY A 114 -27.43 -23.14 10.06
C GLY A 114 -26.58 -24.39 10.33
N ASN A 115 -25.59 -24.32 11.21
CA ASN A 115 -24.72 -25.44 11.61
C ASN A 115 -25.03 -25.96 13.02
N SER A 116 -26.19 -25.62 13.59
CA SER A 116 -26.63 -26.05 14.92
C SER A 116 -27.90 -26.90 14.88
#